data_AF-A0A0R3Q7K1-F1
#
_entry.id   AF-A0A0R3Q7K1-F1
#
_cell.length_a   1.000
_cell.length_b   1.000
_cell.length_c   1.000
_cell.angle_alpha   90.00
_cell.angle_beta   90.00
_cell.angle_gamma   90.00
#
_symmetry.space_group_name_H-M   'P 1'
#
loop_
_entity.id
_entity.type
_entity.pdbx_description
1 polymer ?
#
loop_
_entity_poly.entity_id
_entity_poly.type
_entity_poly.pdbx_seq_one_letter_code
_entity_poly.pdbx_strand_id
1 'polypeptide(L)'
;MDMEVRQENQLAIEQITTSINDNDTNNSNFIIEGSAKLDSSSPTVAFYNPAQQFNRDLTILVLQQFVEDRKKELEEKKCNEQNGDVEPQAKRSRKLGVRDDSEIRILDALSASGLRAIRFAKEVPYVAKIIANDFSEQAVSSMNKNIEMNGVQNLVESRCGDAVDAMMSNRSFDKRFHAIDIDPYGSASIFLNSAVQAVTDKGFLDIIHVVNRLNIIEDMFIS
;
A
#
# COMPACT_ATOMS: atom_id res chain seq x y z
N MET A 1 -30.68 7.58 2.23
CA MET A 1 -29.45 6.88 1.79
C MET A 1 -28.22 7.77 1.81
N ASP A 2 -28.06 8.83 0.99
CA ASP A 2 -26.82 9.65 1.02
C ASP A 2 -26.71 10.69 2.14
N MET A 3 -27.83 11.08 2.77
CA MET A 3 -27.79 12.01 3.91
C MET A 3 -27.45 11.33 5.24
N GLU A 4 -27.94 10.11 5.47
CA GLU A 4 -27.69 9.37 6.71
C GLU A 4 -26.22 8.98 6.84
N VAL A 5 -25.59 8.50 5.77
CA VAL A 5 -24.15 8.16 5.76
C VAL A 5 -23.26 9.39 6.03
N ARG A 6 -23.66 10.57 5.55
CA ARG A 6 -22.95 11.83 5.83
C ARG A 6 -23.11 12.27 7.27
N GLN A 7 -24.30 12.06 7.84
CA GLN A 7 -24.62 12.44 9.21
C GLN A 7 -23.96 11.49 10.23
N GLU A 8 -23.87 10.19 9.91
CA GLU A 8 -23.15 9.20 10.70
C GLU A 8 -21.63 9.45 10.70
N ASN A 9 -21.05 9.79 9.54
CA ASN A 9 -19.64 10.19 9.47
C ASN A 9 -19.36 11.46 10.29
N GLN A 10 -20.30 12.41 10.32
CA GLN A 10 -20.17 13.63 11.10
C GLN A 10 -20.27 13.37 12.61
N LEU A 11 -21.16 12.46 13.02
CA LEU A 11 -21.29 12.02 14.42
C LEU A 11 -20.08 11.21 14.89
N ALA A 12 -19.50 10.36 14.03
CA ALA A 12 -18.26 9.65 14.32
C ALA A 12 -17.07 10.61 14.49
N ILE A 13 -16.99 11.65 13.66
CA ILE A 13 -15.98 12.73 13.78
C ILE A 13 -16.15 13.49 15.10
N GLU A 14 -17.37 13.84 15.49
CA GLU A 14 -17.65 14.51 16.76
C GLU A 14 -17.30 13.64 17.97
N GLN A 15 -17.59 12.33 17.93
CA GLN A 15 -17.23 11.40 19.00
C GLN A 15 -15.71 11.21 19.13
N ILE A 16 -14.99 11.15 18.01
CA ILE A 16 -13.52 11.13 18.01
C ILE A 16 -12.96 12.43 18.59
N THR A 17 -13.52 13.58 18.21
CA THR A 17 -13.09 14.89 18.70
C THR A 17 -13.36 15.07 20.20
N THR A 18 -14.46 14.50 20.70
CA THR A 18 -14.84 14.60 22.13
C THR A 18 -14.01 13.69 23.02
N SER A 19 -13.56 12.53 22.51
CA SER A 19 -12.70 11.58 23.23
C SER A 19 -11.25 12.05 23.40
N ILE A 20 -10.85 13.11 22.69
CA ILE A 20 -9.50 13.70 22.72
C ILE A 20 -9.34 14.71 23.87
N ASN A 21 -10.43 15.11 24.53
CA ASN A 21 -10.41 16.25 25.47
C ASN A 21 -10.15 15.94 26.95
N ASP A 22 -9.84 14.70 27.33
CA ASP A 22 -9.46 14.41 28.72
C ASP A 22 -8.03 13.85 28.81
N ASN A 23 -7.13 14.76 29.21
CA ASN A 23 -5.78 14.55 29.76
C ASN A 23 -4.67 14.08 28.79
N ASP A 24 -4.07 15.03 28.07
CA ASP A 24 -2.63 15.30 28.18
C ASP A 24 -2.23 16.51 27.32
N THR A 25 -1.84 17.61 27.98
CA THR A 25 -1.11 18.72 27.35
C THR A 25 0.31 18.29 27.00
N ASN A 26 0.45 17.56 25.89
CA ASN A 26 1.65 17.50 25.06
C ASN A 26 1.23 17.42 23.60
N ASN A 27 1.37 18.55 22.92
CA ASN A 27 0.95 18.83 21.55
C ASN A 27 1.73 17.98 20.52
N SER A 28 1.44 16.69 20.37
CA SER A 28 1.88 15.96 19.18
C SER A 28 0.83 16.12 18.08
N ASN A 29 1.04 17.09 17.18
CA ASN A 29 0.31 17.28 15.92
C ASN A 29 0.50 16.10 14.93
N PHE A 30 0.82 14.90 15.42
CA PHE A 30 1.24 13.79 14.59
C PHE A 30 0.74 12.45 15.13
N ILE A 31 0.36 11.59 14.19
CA ILE A 31 0.11 10.15 14.43
C ILE A 31 1.39 9.41 14.03
N ILE A 32 1.86 8.51 14.89
CA ILE A 32 3.04 7.69 14.63
C ILE A 32 2.61 6.23 14.59
N GLU A 33 2.98 5.53 13.52
CA GLU A 33 2.78 4.10 13.40
C GLU A 33 3.99 3.43 12.75
N GLY A 34 4.57 2.46 13.45
CA GLY A 34 5.85 1.87 13.05
C GLY A 34 6.90 2.96 12.91
N SER A 35 7.56 3.01 11.75
CA SER A 35 8.53 4.06 11.43
C SER A 35 7.91 5.30 10.79
N ALA A 36 6.62 5.30 10.46
CA ALA A 36 5.97 6.39 9.74
C ALA A 36 5.32 7.42 10.67
N LYS A 37 5.28 8.67 10.18
CA LYS A 37 4.69 9.81 10.87
C LYS A 37 3.68 10.51 9.95
N LEU A 38 2.47 10.78 10.44
CA LEU A 38 1.41 11.50 9.70
C LEU A 38 1.05 12.79 10.44
N ASP A 39 0.66 13.83 9.71
CA ASP A 39 0.09 15.06 10.27
C ASP A 39 -1.35 14.80 10.77
N SER A 40 -1.58 14.97 12.08
CA SER A 40 -2.90 14.76 12.70
C SER A 40 -3.92 15.85 12.35
N SER A 41 -3.46 17.00 11.83
CA SER A 41 -4.32 18.10 11.38
C SER A 41 -4.82 17.93 9.93
N SER A 42 -4.30 16.93 9.21
CA SER A 42 -4.69 16.66 7.83
C SER A 42 -6.10 16.05 7.74
N PRO A 43 -6.95 16.49 6.79
CA PRO A 43 -8.27 15.89 6.55
C PRO A 43 -8.21 14.37 6.25
N THR A 44 -7.09 13.88 5.73
CA THR A 44 -6.88 12.45 5.46
C THR A 44 -6.77 11.58 6.70
N VAL A 45 -6.62 12.17 7.88
CA VAL A 45 -6.63 11.44 9.16
C VAL A 45 -7.97 10.74 9.38
N ALA A 46 -9.06 11.21 8.78
CA ALA A 46 -10.35 10.52 8.80
C ALA A 46 -10.29 9.10 8.19
N PHE A 47 -9.31 8.82 7.32
CA PHE A 47 -9.07 7.49 6.75
C PHE A 47 -8.08 6.64 7.56
N TYR A 48 -7.44 7.22 8.59
CA TYR A 48 -6.58 6.45 9.48
C TYR A 48 -7.44 5.57 10.38
N ASN A 49 -7.25 4.26 10.27
CA ASN A 49 -7.90 3.28 11.13
C ASN A 49 -6.84 2.57 12.00
N PRO A 50 -6.83 2.79 13.33
CA PRO A 50 -5.93 2.09 14.25
C PRO A 50 -6.09 0.56 14.21
N ALA A 51 -7.31 0.05 14.01
CA ALA A 51 -7.56 -1.40 13.93
C ALA A 51 -6.85 -2.07 12.75
N GLN A 52 -6.47 -1.29 11.73
CA GLN A 52 -5.74 -1.77 10.55
C GLN A 52 -4.21 -1.80 10.77
N GLN A 53 -3.70 -1.41 11.96
CA GLN A 53 -2.26 -1.46 12.24
C GLN A 53 -1.71 -2.88 12.10
N PHE A 54 -2.41 -3.88 12.64
CA PHE A 54 -2.00 -5.28 12.52
C PHE A 54 -1.91 -5.74 11.06
N ASN A 55 -2.88 -5.35 10.22
CA ASN A 55 -2.86 -5.68 8.80
C ASN A 55 -1.64 -5.06 8.11
N ARG A 56 -1.32 -3.80 8.41
CA ARG A 56 -0.14 -3.13 7.87
C ARG A 56 1.17 -3.76 8.34
N ASP A 57 1.27 -4.12 9.62
CA ASP A 57 2.44 -4.82 10.17
C ASP A 57 2.64 -6.19 9.49
N LEU A 58 1.55 -6.94 9.28
CA LEU A 58 1.58 -8.21 8.59
C LEU A 58 2.02 -8.07 7.14
N THR A 59 1.48 -7.10 6.39
CA THR A 59 1.89 -6.82 5.01
C THR A 59 3.39 -6.51 4.93
N ILE A 60 3.92 -5.71 5.85
CA ILE A 60 5.36 -5.38 5.88
C ILE A 60 6.21 -6.61 6.14
N LEU A 61 5.81 -7.46 7.09
CA LEU A 61 6.53 -8.71 7.37
C LEU A 61 6.56 -9.63 6.15
N VAL A 62 5.42 -9.77 5.46
CA VAL A 62 5.32 -10.59 4.24
C VAL A 62 6.19 -10.00 3.12
N LEU A 63 6.21 -8.68 2.95
CA LEU A 63 7.07 -8.01 1.96
C LEU A 63 8.56 -8.21 2.27
N GLN A 64 8.96 -8.13 3.54
CA GLN A 64 10.34 -8.41 3.95
C GLN A 64 10.74 -9.85 3.60
N GLN A 65 9.89 -10.82 3.90
CA GLN A 65 10.14 -12.22 3.56
C GLN A 65 10.19 -12.43 2.04
N PHE A 66 9.27 -11.81 1.30
CA PHE A 66 9.24 -11.87 -0.15
C PHE A 66 10.53 -11.35 -0.80
N VAL A 67 11.08 -10.24 -0.28
CA VAL A 67 12.37 -9.70 -0.73
C VAL A 67 13.50 -10.67 -0.46
N GLU A 68 13.54 -11.28 0.72
CA GLU A 68 14.57 -12.25 1.10
C GLU A 68 14.52 -13.51 0.22
N ASP A 69 13.32 -14.06 -0.03
CA ASP A 69 13.14 -15.23 -0.89
C ASP A 69 13.58 -14.94 -2.32
N ARG A 70 13.23 -13.76 -2.84
CA ARG A 70 13.66 -13.32 -4.17
C ARG A 70 15.18 -13.20 -4.26
N LYS A 71 15.82 -12.66 -3.23
CA LYS A 71 17.28 -12.53 -3.18
C LYS A 71 17.96 -13.91 -3.23
N LYS A 72 17.47 -14.89 -2.46
CA LYS A 72 17.96 -16.27 -2.50
C LYS A 72 17.81 -16.89 -3.88
N GLU A 73 16.65 -16.75 -4.53
CA GLU A 73 16.45 -17.26 -5.89
C GLU A 73 17.45 -16.67 -6.90
N LEU A 74 17.80 -15.39 -6.74
CA LEU A 74 18.76 -14.71 -7.62
C LEU A 74 20.19 -15.16 -7.35
N GLU A 75 20.55 -15.40 -6.09
CA GLU A 75 21.85 -15.95 -5.70
C GLU A 75 22.03 -17.38 -6.21
N GLU A 76 21.01 -18.24 -6.07
CA GLU A 76 21.02 -19.61 -6.60
C GLU A 76 21.18 -19.66 -8.11
N LYS A 77 20.47 -18.80 -8.84
CA LYS A 77 20.61 -18.69 -10.31
C LYS A 77 22.02 -18.27 -10.71
N LYS A 78 22.61 -17.30 -10.02
CA LYS A 78 24.00 -16.85 -10.28
C LYS A 78 25.00 -17.98 -10.04
N CYS A 79 24.81 -18.79 -9.01
CA CYS A 79 25.65 -19.97 -8.75
C CYS A 79 25.50 -21.03 -9.85
N ASN A 80 24.28 -21.33 -10.28
CA ASN A 80 24.01 -22.33 -11.32
C ASN A 80 24.53 -21.92 -12.71
N GLU A 81 24.44 -20.63 -13.06
CA GLU A 81 25.02 -20.09 -14.30
C GLU A 81 26.56 -20.21 -14.33
N GLN A 82 27.23 -20.10 -13.18
CA GLN A 82 28.68 -20.26 -13.08
C GLN A 82 29.12 -21.73 -13.15
N ASN A 83 28.26 -22.66 -12.73
CA ASN A 83 28.55 -24.10 -12.74
C ASN A 83 28.24 -24.80 -14.09
N GLY A 84 27.66 -24.09 -15.07
CA GLY A 84 27.50 -24.58 -16.44
C GLY A 84 26.30 -25.51 -16.70
N ASP A 85 25.42 -25.71 -15.71
CA ASP A 85 24.24 -26.60 -15.79
C ASP A 85 22.99 -25.87 -16.32
N VAL A 86 23.02 -25.26 -17.51
CA VAL A 86 21.86 -24.49 -18.02
C VAL A 86 21.41 -24.91 -19.43
N GLU A 87 20.18 -25.42 -19.50
CA GLU A 87 19.39 -25.58 -20.73
C GLU A 87 19.09 -24.19 -21.35
N PRO A 88 19.18 -24.00 -22.68
CA PRO A 88 19.17 -22.68 -23.28
C PRO A 88 17.83 -21.97 -23.08
N GLN A 89 17.77 -21.01 -22.15
CA GLN A 89 16.64 -20.10 -22.05
C GLN A 89 16.52 -19.28 -23.33
N ALA A 90 15.33 -19.31 -23.94
CA ALA A 90 14.99 -18.46 -25.08
C ALA A 90 15.42 -17.03 -24.75
N LYS A 91 16.28 -16.46 -25.60
CA LYS A 91 16.82 -15.09 -25.47
C LYS A 91 15.66 -14.07 -25.45
N ARG A 92 15.02 -13.87 -24.29
CA ARG A 92 14.25 -12.66 -24.02
C ARG A 92 15.27 -11.54 -24.06
N SER A 93 15.05 -10.63 -25.01
CA SER A 93 15.92 -9.50 -25.32
C SER A 93 16.43 -8.82 -24.05
N ARG A 94 17.71 -9.06 -23.71
CA ARG A 94 18.49 -8.33 -22.68
C ARG A 94 18.79 -6.89 -23.14
N LYS A 95 17.78 -6.17 -23.60
CA LYS A 95 17.89 -4.81 -24.15
C LYS A 95 16.64 -4.02 -23.75
N LEU A 96 16.56 -3.65 -22.47
CA LEU A 96 15.97 -2.40 -21.99
C LEU A 96 16.26 -2.32 -20.48
N GLY A 97 17.17 -1.41 -20.08
CA GLY A 97 17.50 -1.03 -18.70
C GLY A 97 17.28 -2.09 -17.62
N VAL A 98 18.29 -2.93 -17.38
CA VAL A 98 18.29 -3.88 -16.26
C VAL A 98 18.17 -3.06 -14.97
N ARG A 99 16.96 -2.98 -14.42
CA ARG A 99 16.81 -2.71 -12.99
C ARG A 99 17.56 -3.82 -12.28
N ASP A 100 18.28 -3.48 -11.20
CA ASP A 100 18.87 -4.51 -10.37
C ASP A 100 17.75 -5.49 -10.00
N ASP A 101 17.86 -6.75 -10.44
CA ASP A 101 16.83 -7.76 -10.19
C ASP A 101 16.60 -7.97 -8.68
N SER A 102 17.56 -7.53 -7.86
CA SER A 102 17.49 -7.53 -6.39
C SER A 102 16.46 -6.55 -5.84
N GLU A 103 16.15 -5.46 -6.55
CA GLU A 103 15.26 -4.43 -6.06
C GLU A 103 13.80 -4.63 -6.49
N ILE A 104 12.88 -4.28 -5.60
CA ILE A 104 11.44 -4.44 -5.83
C ILE A 104 10.74 -3.11 -6.12
N ARG A 105 9.61 -3.22 -6.82
CA ARG A 105 8.72 -2.10 -7.13
C ARG A 105 7.35 -2.41 -6.56
N ILE A 106 6.80 -1.47 -5.83
CA ILE A 106 5.58 -1.67 -5.07
C ILE A 106 4.53 -0.66 -5.56
N LEU A 107 3.28 -1.10 -5.65
CA LEU A 107 2.13 -0.23 -5.81
C LEU A 107 1.29 -0.30 -4.54
N ASP A 108 1.07 0.85 -3.91
CA ASP A 108 0.00 1.07 -2.94
C ASP A 108 -1.16 1.72 -3.70
N ALA A 109 -2.18 0.93 -4.05
CA ALA A 109 -3.15 1.29 -5.08
C ALA A 109 -4.23 2.28 -4.61
N LEU A 110 -4.57 2.26 -3.31
CA LEU A 110 -5.58 3.10 -2.65
C LEU A 110 -4.98 3.70 -1.36
N SER A 111 -4.01 4.59 -1.54
CA SER A 111 -3.02 4.93 -0.52
C SER A 111 -3.51 5.94 0.53
N ALA A 112 -4.58 6.68 0.25
CA ALA A 112 -5.14 7.71 1.13
C ALA A 112 -4.08 8.68 1.66
N SER A 113 -3.66 8.51 2.93
CA SER A 113 -2.65 9.35 3.57
C SER A 113 -1.21 9.04 3.18
N GLY A 114 -0.95 7.93 2.47
CA GLY A 114 0.40 7.45 2.15
C GLY A 114 1.01 6.54 3.21
N LEU A 115 0.29 6.22 4.29
CA LEU A 115 0.87 5.54 5.45
C LEU A 115 1.57 4.23 5.07
N ARG A 116 0.90 3.36 4.29
CA ARG A 116 1.45 2.07 3.85
C ARG A 116 2.67 2.28 2.98
N ALA A 117 2.57 3.10 1.93
CA ALA A 117 3.70 3.45 1.07
C ALA A 117 4.91 3.99 1.85
N ILE A 118 4.69 4.87 2.83
CA ILE A 118 5.78 5.41 3.67
C ILE A 118 6.42 4.31 4.52
N ARG A 119 5.61 3.44 5.14
CA ARG A 119 6.13 2.32 5.92
C ARG A 119 6.90 1.33 5.03
N PHE A 120 6.41 1.02 3.83
CA PHE A 120 7.13 0.20 2.86
C PHE A 120 8.52 0.79 2.55
N ALA A 121 8.60 2.11 2.34
CA ALA A 121 9.87 2.78 2.06
C ALA A 121 10.86 2.73 3.22
N LYS A 122 10.39 2.70 4.47
CA LYS A 122 11.23 2.77 5.67
C LYS A 122 11.57 1.39 6.25
N GLU A 123 10.67 0.43 6.08
CA GLU A 123 10.70 -0.85 6.80
C GLU A 123 11.00 -2.04 5.87
N VAL A 124 10.78 -1.92 4.55
CA VAL A 124 11.08 -2.99 3.59
C VAL A 124 12.43 -2.71 2.90
N PRO A 125 13.40 -3.64 2.95
CA PRO A 125 14.69 -3.45 2.29
C PRO A 125 14.59 -3.62 0.76
N TYR A 126 15.59 -3.13 0.03
CA TYR A 126 15.72 -3.30 -1.43
C TYR A 126 14.52 -2.80 -2.24
N VAL A 127 13.87 -1.72 -1.79
CA VAL A 127 12.81 -1.07 -2.56
C VAL A 127 13.43 -0.07 -3.54
N ALA A 128 13.21 -0.27 -4.84
CA ALA A 128 13.62 0.69 -5.88
C ALA A 128 12.64 1.85 -6.01
N LYS A 129 11.34 1.55 -5.96
CA LYS A 129 10.27 2.54 -6.18
C LYS A 129 8.94 2.07 -5.64
N ILE A 130 8.23 2.98 -4.98
CA ILE A 130 6.83 2.82 -4.57
C ILE A 130 6.00 3.85 -5.32
N ILE A 131 4.89 3.40 -5.92
CA ILE A 131 3.85 4.31 -6.40
C ILE A 131 2.72 4.27 -5.37
N ALA A 132 2.41 5.42 -4.81
CA ALA A 132 1.30 5.62 -3.87
C ALA A 132 0.17 6.33 -4.62
N ASN A 133 -0.89 5.61 -4.94
CA ASN A 133 -1.98 6.11 -5.78
C ASN A 133 -3.23 6.39 -4.96
N ASP A 134 -3.89 7.51 -5.21
CA ASP A 134 -5.24 7.76 -4.71
C ASP A 134 -6.07 8.53 -5.74
N PHE A 135 -7.38 8.35 -5.73
CA PHE A 135 -8.29 9.06 -6.64
C PHE A 135 -8.51 10.52 -6.20
N SER A 136 -8.40 10.81 -4.92
CA SER A 136 -8.67 12.14 -4.35
C SER A 136 -7.43 13.04 -4.41
N GLU A 137 -7.55 14.17 -5.10
CA GLU A 137 -6.51 15.21 -5.11
C GLU A 137 -6.18 15.71 -3.69
N GLN A 138 -7.19 15.78 -2.82
CA GLN A 138 -7.00 16.16 -1.43
C GLN A 138 -6.14 15.12 -0.69
N ALA A 139 -6.41 13.83 -0.94
CA ALA A 139 -5.62 12.75 -0.35
C ALA A 139 -4.16 12.81 -0.82
N VAL A 140 -3.95 12.98 -2.13
CA VAL A 140 -2.62 13.11 -2.74
C VAL A 140 -1.86 14.34 -2.21
N SER A 141 -2.52 15.48 -2.04
CA SER A 141 -1.90 16.68 -1.45
C SER A 141 -1.40 16.41 -0.03
N SER A 142 -2.20 15.74 0.80
CA SER A 142 -1.79 15.35 2.16
C SER A 142 -0.71 14.27 2.16
N MET A 143 -0.81 13.30 1.25
CA MET A 143 0.17 12.25 1.05
C MET A 143 1.56 12.82 0.69
N ASN A 144 1.62 13.82 -0.19
CA ASN A 144 2.87 14.51 -0.53
C ASN A 144 3.55 15.12 0.69
N LYS A 145 2.78 15.81 1.54
CA LYS A 145 3.31 16.36 2.79
C LYS A 145 3.85 15.26 3.72
N ASN A 146 3.13 14.14 3.84
CA ASN A 146 3.58 13.01 4.65
C ASN A 146 4.85 12.36 4.08
N ILE A 147 4.96 12.22 2.75
CA ILE A 147 6.15 11.70 2.07
C ILE A 147 7.37 12.57 2.38
N GLU A 148 7.25 13.89 2.21
CA GLU A 148 8.32 14.85 2.50
C GLU A 148 8.69 14.85 3.98
N MET A 149 7.70 14.84 4.88
CA MET A 149 7.91 14.81 6.32
C MET A 149 8.67 13.58 6.79
N ASN A 150 8.50 12.45 6.10
CA ASN A 150 9.21 11.20 6.40
C ASN A 150 10.54 11.06 5.65
N GLY A 151 10.88 11.98 4.75
CA GLY A 151 12.13 11.97 4.00
C GLY A 151 12.24 10.84 2.97
N VAL A 152 11.10 10.34 2.45
CA VAL A 152 11.05 9.18 1.55
C VAL A 152 10.72 9.53 0.09
N GLN A 153 10.78 10.82 -0.28
CA GLN A 153 10.49 11.31 -1.63
C GLN A 153 11.38 10.74 -2.74
N ASN A 154 12.52 10.14 -2.39
CA ASN A 154 13.41 9.46 -3.33
C ASN A 154 12.91 8.05 -3.71
N LEU A 155 12.04 7.44 -2.89
CA LEU A 155 11.50 6.10 -3.11
C LEU A 155 10.01 6.13 -3.45
N VAL A 156 9.25 7.04 -2.83
CA VAL A 156 7.78 7.11 -2.94
C VAL A 156 7.38 8.24 -3.89
N GLU A 157 6.67 7.87 -4.95
CA GLU A 157 6.00 8.81 -5.86
C GLU A 157 4.49 8.74 -5.64
N SER A 158 3.87 9.88 -5.31
CA SER A 158 2.42 9.97 -5.24
C SER A 158 1.82 10.13 -6.63
N ARG A 159 0.61 9.59 -6.84
CA ARG A 159 -0.15 9.73 -8.08
C ARG A 159 -1.62 9.99 -7.76
N CYS A 160 -2.19 10.97 -8.47
CA CYS A 160 -3.63 11.18 -8.49
C CYS A 160 -4.26 10.45 -9.68
N GLY A 161 -5.15 9.51 -9.41
CA GLY A 161 -5.88 8.81 -10.46
C GLY A 161 -6.53 7.50 -10.03
N ASP A 162 -7.22 6.90 -10.99
CA ASP A 162 -7.87 5.60 -10.80
C ASP A 162 -6.83 4.47 -10.66
N ALA A 163 -7.07 3.57 -9.70
CA ALA A 163 -6.16 2.45 -9.41
C ALA A 163 -6.06 1.44 -10.56
N VAL A 164 -7.16 1.18 -11.28
CA VAL A 164 -7.18 0.33 -12.49
C VAL A 164 -6.31 0.96 -13.56
N ASP A 165 -6.42 2.26 -13.79
CA ASP A 165 -5.55 2.97 -14.74
C ASP A 165 -4.07 2.95 -14.30
N ALA A 166 -3.82 3.07 -12.99
CA ALA A 166 -2.47 2.96 -12.44
C ALA A 166 -1.83 1.59 -12.71
N MET A 167 -2.60 0.52 -12.55
CA MET A 167 -2.16 -0.84 -12.87
C MET A 167 -2.02 -1.07 -14.38
N MET A 168 -3.03 -0.69 -15.17
CA MET A 168 -3.05 -0.89 -16.62
C MET A 168 -1.92 -0.16 -17.34
N SER A 169 -1.59 1.07 -16.91
CA SER A 169 -0.47 1.84 -17.45
C SER A 169 0.91 1.23 -17.17
N ASN A 170 0.98 0.28 -16.22
CA ASN A 170 2.20 -0.41 -15.80
C ASN A 170 2.22 -1.91 -16.21
N ARG A 171 1.27 -2.39 -17.02
CA ARG A 171 1.18 -3.82 -17.40
C ARG A 171 2.30 -4.33 -18.31
N SER A 172 3.07 -3.44 -18.94
CA SER A 172 4.24 -3.82 -19.76
C SER A 172 5.30 -4.50 -18.90
N PHE A 173 5.94 -5.54 -19.42
CA PHE A 173 6.87 -6.40 -18.66
C PHE A 173 7.95 -5.63 -17.87
N ASP A 174 8.48 -4.54 -18.41
CA ASP A 174 9.50 -3.68 -17.79
C ASP A 174 8.95 -2.72 -16.73
N LYS A 175 7.62 -2.54 -16.68
CA LYS A 175 6.92 -1.59 -15.81
C LYS A 175 6.04 -2.25 -14.75
N ARG A 176 5.93 -3.57 -14.75
CA ARG A 176 5.16 -4.30 -13.75
C ARG A 176 5.71 -4.08 -12.35
N PHE A 177 4.85 -4.33 -11.37
CA PHE A 177 5.17 -4.26 -9.95
C PHE A 177 5.51 -5.64 -9.43
N HIS A 178 6.49 -5.69 -8.54
CA HIS A 178 6.85 -6.90 -7.82
C HIS A 178 5.85 -7.17 -6.69
N ALA A 179 5.28 -6.12 -6.11
CA ALA A 179 4.23 -6.20 -5.12
C ALA A 179 3.13 -5.18 -5.43
N ILE A 180 1.86 -5.58 -5.30
CA ILE A 180 0.72 -4.68 -5.38
C ILE A 180 -0.13 -4.87 -4.13
N ASP A 181 -0.44 -3.77 -3.44
CA ASP A 181 -1.33 -3.73 -2.28
C ASP A 181 -2.66 -3.06 -2.66
N ILE A 182 -3.76 -3.78 -2.41
CA ILE A 182 -5.13 -3.36 -2.73
C ILE A 182 -5.95 -3.45 -1.44
N ASP A 183 -6.22 -2.28 -0.86
CA ASP A 183 -6.98 -2.13 0.39
C ASP A 183 -8.17 -1.17 0.20
N PRO A 184 -9.21 -1.57 -0.55
CA PRO A 184 -10.38 -0.73 -0.78
C PRO A 184 -11.37 -0.82 0.38
N TYR A 185 -12.14 0.25 0.56
CA TYR A 185 -13.41 0.14 1.26
C TYR A 185 -14.39 -0.68 0.42
N GLY A 186 -14.75 -1.87 0.91
CA GLY A 186 -15.67 -2.78 0.22
C GLY A 186 -14.96 -3.75 -0.72
N SER A 187 -15.58 -4.06 -1.86
CA SER A 187 -15.11 -5.15 -2.72
C SER A 187 -13.85 -4.79 -3.50
N ALA A 188 -12.83 -5.67 -3.44
CA ALA A 188 -11.63 -5.57 -4.27
C ALA A 188 -11.80 -6.14 -5.69
N SER A 189 -12.96 -6.73 -6.01
CA SER A 189 -13.20 -7.47 -7.26
C SER A 189 -12.90 -6.66 -8.53
N ILE A 190 -13.19 -5.37 -8.51
CA ILE A 190 -12.99 -4.45 -9.65
C ILE A 190 -11.50 -4.26 -9.99
N PHE A 191 -10.60 -4.47 -9.02
CA PHE A 191 -9.16 -4.26 -9.19
C PHE A 191 -8.40 -5.53 -9.57
N LEU A 192 -8.99 -6.71 -9.36
CA LEU A 192 -8.29 -8.00 -9.48
C LEU A 192 -7.73 -8.25 -10.88
N ASN A 193 -8.53 -8.01 -11.92
CA ASN A 193 -8.09 -8.23 -13.30
C ASN A 193 -6.88 -7.35 -13.63
N SER A 194 -6.92 -6.09 -13.23
CA SER A 194 -5.81 -5.17 -13.45
C SER A 194 -4.57 -5.51 -12.64
N ALA A 195 -4.76 -5.96 -11.41
CA ALA A 195 -3.65 -6.34 -10.53
C ALA A 195 -2.87 -7.52 -11.10
N VAL A 196 -3.57 -8.57 -11.54
CA VAL A 196 -2.96 -9.75 -12.15
C VAL A 196 -2.16 -9.40 -13.42
N GLN A 197 -2.61 -8.42 -14.20
CA GLN A 197 -1.88 -7.97 -15.40
C GLN A 197 -0.68 -7.07 -15.09
N ALA A 198 -0.72 -6.37 -13.96
CA ALA A 198 0.29 -5.40 -13.56
C ALA A 198 1.37 -5.97 -12.63
N VAL A 199 1.14 -7.14 -12.03
CA VAL A 199 2.12 -7.84 -11.19
C VAL A 199 3.10 -8.66 -12.04
N THR A 200 4.37 -8.70 -11.66
CA THR A 200 5.39 -9.53 -12.32
C THR A 200 5.09 -11.01 -12.15
N ASP A 201 5.69 -11.85 -13.01
CA ASP A 201 5.73 -13.28 -12.76
C ASP A 201 6.41 -13.54 -11.40
N LYS A 202 5.84 -14.43 -10.58
CA LYS A 202 6.21 -14.65 -9.17
C LYS A 202 6.11 -13.40 -8.28
N GLY A 203 5.38 -12.37 -8.69
CA GLY A 203 5.14 -11.21 -7.85
C GLY A 203 4.09 -11.48 -6.78
N PHE A 204 4.03 -10.57 -5.82
CA PHE A 204 3.15 -10.60 -4.66
C PHE A 204 1.93 -9.71 -4.89
N LEU A 205 0.76 -10.20 -4.51
CA LEU A 205 -0.49 -9.44 -4.56
C LEU A 205 -1.13 -9.52 -3.17
N ASP A 206 -1.15 -8.39 -2.47
CA ASP A 206 -1.85 -8.24 -1.20
C ASP A 206 -3.23 -7.64 -1.46
N ILE A 207 -4.26 -8.31 -0.93
CA ILE A 207 -5.65 -7.88 -1.06
C ILE A 207 -6.24 -7.92 0.33
N ILE A 208 -6.59 -6.74 0.82
CA ILE A 208 -7.21 -6.59 2.12
C ILE A 208 -8.65 -6.19 1.91
N HIS A 209 -9.54 -6.96 2.53
CA HIS A 209 -10.95 -6.69 2.52
C HIS A 209 -11.37 -6.24 3.91
N VAL A 210 -11.71 -4.97 4.03
CA VAL A 210 -12.30 -4.44 5.26
C VAL A 210 -13.80 -4.67 5.21
N VAL A 211 -14.28 -5.62 6.01
CA VAL A 211 -15.72 -5.77 6.27
C VAL A 211 -16.09 -4.76 7.36
N ASN A 212 -16.89 -3.76 7.00
CA ASN A 212 -17.63 -3.00 8.01
C ASN A 212 -18.62 -3.96 8.68
N ARG A 213 -18.33 -4.40 9.91
CA ARG A 213 -19.36 -4.98 10.78
C ARG A 213 -20.25 -3.86 11.30
N LEU A 214 -21.12 -3.34 10.43
CA LEU A 214 -22.32 -2.67 10.88
C LEU A 214 -23.49 -3.63 10.62
N ASN A 215 -24.15 -4.04 11.71
CA ASN A 215 -25.45 -4.72 11.78
C ASN A 215 -25.54 -6.22 11.43
N ILE A 216 -24.92 -7.10 12.23
CA ILE A 216 -25.30 -8.54 12.28
C ILE A 216 -25.91 -8.93 13.65
N ILE A 217 -26.12 -7.98 14.58
CA ILE A 217 -26.64 -8.30 15.92
C ILE A 217 -28.11 -7.87 16.15
N GLU A 218 -28.74 -7.07 15.27
CA GLU A 218 -30.15 -6.68 15.47
C GLU A 218 -31.18 -7.60 14.79
N ASP A 219 -30.81 -8.40 13.78
CA ASP A 219 -31.77 -9.26 13.05
C ASP A 219 -32.00 -10.65 13.70
N MET A 220 -31.46 -10.93 14.88
CA MET A 220 -31.57 -12.24 15.53
C MET A 220 -32.49 -12.28 16.77
N PHE A 221 -33.32 -11.23 16.98
CA PHE A 221 -34.27 -11.17 18.11
C PHE A 221 -35.69 -10.67 17.79
N ILE A 222 -36.12 -10.71 16.53
CA ILE A 222 -37.54 -10.51 16.19
C ILE A 222 -38.01 -11.60 15.20
N SER A 223 -38.37 -12.76 15.75
CA SER A 223 -39.36 -13.68 15.16
C SER A 223 -39.99 -14.52 16.26
#